data_AF-X1QXM4-F1
#
_entry.id   AF-X1QXM4-F1
#
_cell.length_a   1.000
_cell.length_b   1.000
_cell.length_c   1.000
_cell.angle_alpha   90.00
_cell.angle_beta   90.00
_cell.angle_gamma   90.00
#
_symmetry.space_group_name_H-M   'P 1'
#
loop_
_entity.id
_entity.type
_entity.pdbx_description
1 polymer ?
#
loop_
_entity_poly.entity_id
_entity_poly.type
_entity_poly.pdbx_seq_one_letter_code
_entity_poly.pdbx_strand_id
1 'polypeptide(L)' 'RRVAEEGKFTKQQVAYIPFSPPPVFWDYKCRKCLFWETPNGCRVVEGEISPRGWCAIWLPPEDYKAFSWPSELLKGDW' A
#
# COMPACT_ATOMS: atom_id res chain seq x y z
N ARG A 1 -8.09 4.15 15.09
CA ARG A 1 -7.46 5.28 15.81
C ARG A 1 -6.57 4.74 16.94
N ARG A 2 -5.56 3.91 16.62
CA ARG A 2 -4.59 3.33 17.61
C ARG A 2 -3.14 3.45 17.15
N VAL A 3 -2.87 3.32 15.84
CA VAL A 3 -1.51 3.50 15.27
C VAL A 3 -0.94 4.92 15.50
N ALA A 4 -1.80 5.94 15.60
CA ALA A 4 -1.33 7.31 15.87
C ALA A 4 -0.94 7.55 17.35
N GLU A 5 -1.37 6.69 18.28
CA GLU A 5 -1.15 6.87 19.73
C GLU A 5 0.13 6.15 20.22
N GLU A 6 0.60 5.12 19.49
CA GLU A 6 1.79 4.32 19.84
C GLU A 6 3.02 4.61 18.95
N GLY A 7 2.88 5.48 17.94
CA GLY A 7 3.93 5.78 16.96
C GLY A 7 3.80 4.99 15.65
N LYS A 8 4.54 5.43 14.61
CA LYS A 8 4.56 4.74 13.32
C LYS A 8 5.25 3.37 13.46
N PHE A 9 4.80 2.37 12.70
CA PHE A 9 5.45 1.06 12.64
C PHE A 9 6.83 1.14 11.99
N THR A 10 7.76 0.31 12.46
CA THR A 10 9.05 0.10 11.79
C THR A 10 8.88 -0.69 10.50
N LYS A 11 9.83 -0.54 9.56
CA LYS A 11 9.84 -1.29 8.30
C LYS A 11 9.82 -2.81 8.51
N GLN A 12 10.48 -3.29 9.56
CA GLN A 12 10.52 -4.70 9.93
C GLN A 12 9.16 -5.21 10.42
N GLN A 13 8.44 -4.41 11.23
CA GLN A 13 7.13 -4.79 11.77
C GLN A 13 6.08 -5.00 10.67
N VAL A 14 6.19 -4.28 9.56
CA VAL A 14 5.23 -4.34 8.44
C VAL A 14 5.75 -5.11 7.23
N ALA A 15 6.86 -5.85 7.37
CA ALA A 15 7.50 -6.56 6.26
C ALA A 15 7.67 -5.68 5.00
N TYR A 16 8.13 -4.45 5.19
CA TYR A 16 8.29 -3.48 4.11
C TYR A 16 9.32 -3.97 3.10
N ILE A 17 8.97 -3.85 1.81
CA ILE A 17 9.87 -4.05 0.69
C ILE A 17 9.86 -2.82 -0.22
N PRO A 18 11.03 -2.39 -0.74
CA PRO A 18 11.15 -1.16 -1.52
C PRO A 18 10.58 -1.28 -2.95
N PHE A 19 10.23 -2.50 -3.37
CA PHE A 19 9.65 -2.83 -4.67
C PHE A 19 8.60 -3.93 -4.49
N SER A 20 7.44 -3.76 -5.12
CA SER A 20 6.37 -4.75 -5.10
C SER A 20 6.61 -5.91 -6.08
N PRO A 21 6.59 -7.19 -5.64
CA PRO A 21 6.97 -8.33 -6.45
C PRO A 21 5.92 -8.64 -7.53
N PRO A 22 6.32 -8.83 -8.80
CA PRO A 22 5.45 -9.32 -9.86
C PRO A 22 5.10 -10.81 -9.67
N PRO A 23 4.00 -11.32 -10.25
CA PRO A 23 2.91 -10.59 -10.92
C PRO A 23 1.77 -10.17 -9.96
N VAL A 24 1.67 -10.81 -8.80
CA VAL A 24 0.49 -10.72 -7.91
C VAL A 24 0.35 -9.35 -7.23
N PHE A 25 1.46 -8.66 -6.96
CA PHE A 25 1.45 -7.41 -6.19
C PHE A 25 1.76 -6.18 -7.06
N TRP A 26 1.75 -6.30 -8.40
CA TRP A 26 2.16 -5.20 -9.30
C TRP A 26 1.36 -3.93 -9.05
N ASP A 27 0.08 -4.02 -8.71
CA ASP A 27 -0.76 -2.85 -8.40
C ASP A 27 -0.77 -2.43 -6.93
N TYR A 28 -0.29 -3.29 -6.04
CA TYR A 28 -0.18 -2.99 -4.62
C TYR A 28 1.12 -2.23 -4.36
N LYS A 29 1.12 -0.95 -4.77
CA LYS A 29 2.26 -0.04 -4.57
C LYS A 29 1.93 0.97 -3.48
N CYS A 30 2.95 1.43 -2.75
CA CYS A 30 2.79 2.47 -1.73
C CYS A 30 2.14 3.72 -2.30
N ARG A 31 2.46 4.16 -3.53
CA ARG A 31 1.79 5.32 -4.17
C ARG A 31 0.29 5.15 -4.41
N LYS A 32 -0.21 3.91 -4.42
CA LYS A 32 -1.62 3.54 -4.59
C LYS A 32 -2.24 3.13 -3.24
N CYS A 33 -1.57 3.37 -2.12
CA CYS A 33 -2.02 3.00 -0.78
C CYS A 33 -2.80 4.15 -0.13
N LEU A 34 -3.81 3.83 0.69
CA LEU A 34 -4.55 4.79 1.50
C LEU A 34 -3.67 5.63 2.43
N PHE A 35 -2.57 5.06 2.91
CA PHE A 35 -1.68 5.70 3.89
C PHE A 35 -0.51 6.47 3.28
N TRP A 36 -0.47 6.60 1.95
CA TRP A 36 0.60 7.29 1.23
C TRP A 36 0.63 8.78 1.54
N GLU A 37 1.83 9.30 1.78
CA GLU A 37 2.08 10.73 1.93
C GLU A 37 3.10 11.13 0.86
N THR A 38 2.72 12.00 -0.08
CA THR A 38 3.63 12.44 -1.15
C THR A 38 4.78 13.27 -0.57
N PRO A 39 6.00 13.18 -1.14
CA PRO A 39 6.41 12.34 -2.28
C PRO A 39 7.02 10.97 -1.90
N ASN A 40 7.31 10.74 -0.62
CA ASN A 40 8.12 9.61 -0.13
C ASN A 40 7.83 9.26 1.34
N GLY A 41 6.61 9.48 1.82
CA GLY A 41 6.18 9.24 3.20
C GLY A 41 5.02 8.26 3.34
N CYS A 42 4.77 7.83 4.58
CA CYS A 42 3.61 7.03 4.95
C CYS A 42 3.10 7.45 6.33
N ARG A 43 1.78 7.51 6.48
CA ARG A 43 1.12 7.89 7.74
C ARG A 43 1.41 6.91 8.88
N VAL A 44 1.61 5.63 8.55
CA VAL A 44 1.68 4.54 9.53
C VAL A 44 3.03 3.83 9.58
N VAL A 45 3.93 4.05 8.62
CA VAL A 45 5.27 3.45 8.60
C VAL A 45 6.32 4.54 8.72
N GLU A 46 7.31 4.34 9.57
CA GLU A 46 8.40 5.30 9.76
C GLU A 46 9.44 5.26 8.64
N GLY A 47 10.19 6.37 8.52
CA GLY A 47 11.25 6.54 7.53
C GLY A 47 10.75 6.83 6.12
N GLU A 48 11.70 6.92 5.18
CA GLU A 48 11.41 7.19 3.78
C GLU A 48 10.83 5.96 3.07
N ILE A 49 9.78 6.17 2.28
CA ILE A 49 9.01 5.13 1.61
C ILE A 49 9.09 5.32 0.09
N SER A 50 9.59 4.29 -0.60
CA SER A 50 9.58 4.22 -2.07
C SER A 50 8.14 4.20 -2.60
N PRO A 51 7.79 5.00 -3.62
CA PRO A 51 6.47 4.98 -4.26
C PRO A 51 6.18 3.64 -4.97
N ARG A 52 7.21 2.82 -5.22
CA ARG A 52 7.11 1.47 -5.80
C ARG A 52 7.11 0.36 -4.75
N GLY A 53 7.26 0.70 -3.47
CA GLY A 53 7.32 -0.27 -2.38
C GLY A 53 5.96 -0.89 -2.05
N TRP A 54 5.98 -1.81 -1.10
CA TRP A 54 4.81 -2.48 -0.54
C TRP A 54 5.09 -2.88 0.92
N CYS A 55 4.04 -3.06 1.72
CA CYS A 55 4.12 -3.59 3.08
C CYS A 55 2.88 -4.43 3.39
N ALA A 56 2.97 -5.30 4.41
CA ALA A 56 1.90 -6.24 4.79
C ALA A 56 0.58 -5.59 5.19
N ILE A 57 0.61 -4.31 5.61
CA ILE A 57 -0.59 -3.54 6.00
C ILE A 57 -1.08 -2.60 4.88
N TRP A 58 -0.69 -2.88 3.62
CA TRP A 58 -1.18 -2.12 2.48
C TRP A 58 -2.71 -2.17 2.42
N LEU A 59 -3.32 -1.00 2.28
CA LEU A 59 -4.75 -0.87 2.07
C LEU A 59 -5.01 -0.10 0.78
N PRO A 60 -6.01 -0.53 0.00
CA PRO A 60 -6.39 0.20 -1.20
C PRO A 60 -6.99 1.57 -0.83
N PRO A 61 -7.03 2.52 -1.78
CA PRO A 61 -7.67 3.82 -1.58
C PRO A 61 -9.15 3.67 -1.18
N GLU A 62 -9.72 4.69 -0.53
CA GLU A 62 -11.12 4.64 -0.04
C GLU A 62 -12.15 4.43 -1.15
N ASP A 63 -11.86 4.89 -2.37
CA ASP A 63 -12.69 4.73 -3.57
C ASP A 63 -12.49 3.36 -4.26
N TYR A 64 -11.59 2.53 -3.73
CA TYR A 64 -11.42 1.17 -4.22
C TYR A 64 -12.61 0.30 -3.82
N LYS A 65 -13.44 -0.01 -4.81
CA LYS A 65 -14.58 -0.89 -4.65
C LYS A 65 -14.10 -2.31 -4.36
N ALA A 66 -14.06 -2.68 -3.08
CA ALA A 66 -13.86 -4.07 -2.68
C ALA A 66 -14.81 -4.97 -3.48
N PHE A 67 -14.29 -6.09 -4.01
CA PHE A 67 -15.00 -7.02 -4.90
C PHE A 67 -15.31 -6.53 -6.33
N SER A 68 -14.77 -5.41 -6.82
CA SER A 68 -14.81 -5.10 -8.26
C SER A 68 -13.78 -5.91 -9.07
N TRP A 69 -12.73 -6.43 -8.42
CA TRP A 69 -11.66 -7.17 -9.09
C TRP A 69 -12.14 -8.33 -9.98
N PRO A 70 -13.17 -9.15 -9.65
CA PRO A 70 -13.64 -10.19 -10.55
C PRO A 70 -14.24 -9.59 -11.83
N SER A 71 -14.95 -8.47 -11.72
CA SER A 71 -15.56 -7.78 -12.87
C SER A 71 -14.56 -7.00 -13.72
N GLU A 72 -13.49 -6.43 -13.13
CA GLU A 72 -12.43 -5.76 -13.87
C GLU A 72 -11.53 -6.78 -14.59
N LEU A 73 -11.20 -7.91 -13.94
CA LEU A 73 -10.51 -9.06 -14.56
C LEU A 73 -11.25 -9.62 -15.78
N LEU A 74 -12.59 -9.64 -15.72
CA LEU A 74 -13.44 -10.11 -16.82
C LEU A 74 -13.57 -9.09 -17.97
N LYS A 75 -13.39 -7.79 -17.69
CA LYS A 75 -13.50 -6.73 -18.70
C LYS A 75 -12.19 -6.42 -19.41
N GLY A 76 -11.04 -6.81 -18.84
CA GLY A 76 -9.74 -6.63 -19.48
C GLY A 76 -9.23 -5.19 -19.49
N ASP A 77 -9.85 -4.32 -18.68
CA ASP A 77 -9.43 -2.94 -18.49
C ASP A 77 -8.31 -2.90 -17.43
N TRP A 78 -7.08 -3.21 -17.86
CA TRP A 78 -5.86 -3.10 -17.05
C TRP A 78 -5.14 -1.78 -17.31
#